data_AF-A0A0P9FPG9-F1
#
_entry.id   AF-A0A0P9FPG9-F1
#
_cell.length_a   1.000
_cell.length_b   1.000
_cell.length_c   1.000
_cell.angle_alpha   90.00
_cell.angle_beta   90.00
_cell.angle_gamma   90.00
#
_symmetry.space_group_name_H-M   'P 1'
#
loop_
_entity.id
_entity.type
_entity.pdbx_description
1 polymer ?
#
loop_
_entity_poly.entity_id
_entity_poly.type
_entity_poly.pdbx_seq_one_letter_code
_entity_poly.pdbx_strand_id
1 'polypeptide(L)'
;MIREHENVRDYLSSVCSQIRARELHKDIRRELESHLEELVLDKEAEGASREEAVAWAIRQMGDPVAVGRELHRIHKPRMHWGLLLGLIAFLGLGVFAMYSIESSYAAMRSNGLDGVGFAIRTMFFIALGLPVLLLFYFMDYRKLKAWSLFMYGVAGVGMVCTILFGQKVNGARSYFAFGSFVVDWTVISSYLFMAAAAGLLLDWRGQKRNFWLKSMLAFVLVPVMLYIMVPSLPTILFYLVSYGILCSVVTRKWWLALLQTGGTLLLLGGAFLIRYYLSQRVLAFLNPDRDPSGAGYMYIQMREALNSAGWWGHGFGAVNPKLPYVHGELIFTYLVYSFGWGVGIAVAGAAVYFVTRMLHSIGQVRERYGKMLIVAATSILGAQFGYCIGMSLGLLPITSVVLPFVSYGGTHTLVEMAVIGLVLGIYRRKDMIRLGRTF
;
A
#
# COMPACT_ATOMS: atom_id res chain seq x y z
N MET A 1 6.70 6.20 47.24
CA MET A 1 5.71 6.01 46.13
C MET A 1 5.28 4.55 46.11
N ILE A 2 4.00 4.24 45.88
CA ILE A 2 3.48 2.84 45.80
C ILE A 2 4.24 1.99 44.78
N ARG A 3 4.82 2.62 43.76
CA ARG A 3 5.73 2.00 42.78
C ARG A 3 6.92 1.24 43.35
N GLU A 4 7.35 1.56 44.57
CA GLU A 4 8.50 0.93 45.19
C GLU A 4 8.13 -0.24 46.09
N HIS A 5 6.84 -0.45 46.37
CA HIS A 5 6.38 -1.61 47.11
C HIS A 5 6.59 -2.90 46.31
N GLU A 6 7.29 -3.87 46.91
CA GLU A 6 7.63 -5.16 46.30
C GLU A 6 6.39 -5.91 45.81
N ASN A 7 5.38 -6.07 46.67
CA ASN A 7 4.12 -6.73 46.36
C ASN A 7 3.39 -6.14 45.14
N VAL A 8 3.45 -4.81 44.97
CA VAL A 8 2.83 -4.12 43.83
C VAL A 8 3.61 -4.38 42.55
N ARG A 9 4.95 -4.38 42.61
CA ARG A 9 5.79 -4.72 41.46
C ARG A 9 5.56 -6.17 41.03
N ASP A 10 5.49 -7.09 41.97
CA ASP A 10 5.26 -8.51 41.70
C ASP A 10 3.89 -8.73 41.07
N TYR A 11 2.84 -8.12 41.63
CA TYR A 11 1.51 -8.14 41.06
C TYR A 11 1.50 -7.66 39.60
N LEU A 12 2.05 -6.47 39.34
CA LEU A 12 2.07 -5.87 38.00
C LEU A 12 2.91 -6.69 37.01
N SER A 13 4.03 -7.27 37.48
CA SER A 13 4.89 -8.13 36.67
C SER A 13 4.16 -9.43 36.28
N SER A 14 3.42 -10.02 37.23
CA SER A 14 2.61 -11.21 37.02
C SER A 14 1.49 -10.95 36.01
N VAL A 15 0.75 -9.84 36.15
CA VAL A 15 -0.27 -9.42 35.16
C VAL A 15 0.35 -9.26 33.77
N CYS A 16 1.46 -8.51 33.66
CA CYS A 16 2.12 -8.23 32.38
C CYS A 16 2.68 -9.51 31.73
N SER A 17 3.11 -10.50 32.51
CA SER A 17 3.64 -11.77 32.01
C SER A 17 2.61 -12.56 31.18
N GLN A 18 1.32 -12.38 31.49
CA GLN A 18 0.22 -13.03 30.76
C GLN A 18 -0.12 -12.34 29.43
N ILE A 19 0.37 -11.11 29.20
CA ILE A 19 -0.02 -10.27 28.07
C ILE A 19 1.04 -10.33 26.97
N ARG A 20 0.71 -10.95 25.83
CA ARG A 20 1.62 -11.01 24.67
C ARG A 20 1.95 -9.65 24.04
N ALA A 21 1.09 -8.65 24.23
CA ALA A 21 1.25 -7.31 23.66
C ALA A 21 2.27 -6.48 24.44
N ARG A 22 3.56 -6.83 24.33
CA ARG A 22 4.66 -6.16 25.06
C ARG A 22 4.71 -4.64 24.84
N GLU A 23 4.31 -4.17 23.66
CA GLU A 23 4.22 -2.74 23.33
C GLU A 23 3.28 -1.95 24.27
N LEU A 24 2.31 -2.62 24.90
CA LEU A 24 1.34 -2.00 25.80
C LEU A 24 1.69 -2.16 27.28
N HIS A 25 2.72 -2.95 27.63
CA HIS A 25 3.06 -3.22 29.03
C HIS A 25 3.29 -1.94 29.83
N LYS A 26 3.94 -0.93 29.22
CA LYS A 26 4.17 0.36 29.87
C LYS A 26 2.88 1.12 30.17
N ASP A 27 1.93 1.11 29.24
CA ASP A 27 0.67 1.83 29.37
C ASP A 27 -0.26 1.11 30.36
N ILE A 28 -0.40 -0.22 30.22
CA ILE A 28 -1.19 -1.07 31.12
C ILE A 28 -0.65 -0.99 32.55
N ARG A 29 0.67 -1.09 32.72
CA ARG A 29 1.29 -0.96 34.03
C ARG A 29 1.00 0.40 34.66
N ARG A 30 1.07 1.49 33.90
CA ARG A 30 0.79 2.84 34.42
C ARG A 30 -0.67 2.99 34.86
N GLU A 31 -1.62 2.43 34.13
CA GLU A 31 -3.04 2.49 34.47
C GLU A 31 -3.37 1.64 35.70
N LEU A 32 -2.86 0.40 35.75
CA LEU A 32 -3.01 -0.45 36.93
C LEU A 32 -2.33 0.16 38.16
N GLU A 33 -1.17 0.82 37.99
CA GLU A 33 -0.50 1.59 39.05
C GLU A 33 -1.38 2.74 39.54
N SER A 34 -2.01 3.49 38.63
CA SER A 34 -2.91 4.59 38.98
C SER A 34 -4.12 4.10 39.78
N HIS A 35 -4.75 3.01 39.33
CA HIS A 35 -5.92 2.45 40.01
C HIS A 35 -5.56 1.84 41.37
N LEU A 36 -4.41 1.18 41.48
CA LEU A 36 -3.88 0.72 42.77
C LEU A 36 -3.58 1.89 43.71
N GLU A 37 -3.05 3.00 43.20
CA GLU A 37 -2.77 4.20 43.99
C GLU A 37 -4.05 4.85 44.52
N GLU A 38 -5.09 4.95 43.68
CA GLU A 38 -6.43 5.40 44.11
C GLU A 38 -6.99 4.51 45.23
N LEU A 39 -6.99 3.19 45.05
CA LEU A 39 -7.49 2.23 46.05
C LEU A 39 -6.73 2.31 47.38
N VAL A 40 -5.42 2.52 47.35
CA VAL A 40 -4.61 2.68 48.57
C VAL A 40 -4.95 3.97 49.28
N LEU A 41 -5.07 5.09 48.55
CA LEU A 41 -5.41 6.39 49.13
C LEU A 41 -6.80 6.37 49.79
N ASP A 42 -7.79 5.74 49.15
CA ASP A 42 -9.13 5.56 49.71
C ASP A 42 -9.07 4.79 51.03
N LYS A 43 -8.25 3.74 51.11
CA LYS A 43 -8.13 2.92 52.31
C LYS A 43 -7.34 3.58 53.43
N GLU A 44 -6.33 4.38 53.10
CA GLU A 44 -5.62 5.23 54.07
C GLU A 44 -6.54 6.30 54.66
N ALA A 45 -7.47 6.85 53.88
CA ALA A 45 -8.45 7.83 54.36
C ALA A 45 -9.42 7.23 55.39
N GLU A 46 -9.67 5.92 55.35
CA GLU A 46 -10.42 5.17 56.36
C GLU A 46 -9.59 4.88 57.65
N GLY A 47 -8.33 5.29 57.69
CA GLY A 47 -7.45 5.14 58.85
C GLY A 47 -6.59 3.86 58.85
N ALA A 48 -6.52 3.12 57.75
CA ALA A 48 -5.65 1.95 57.64
C ALA A 48 -4.17 2.33 57.50
N SER A 49 -3.27 1.45 57.97
CA SER A 49 -1.84 1.62 57.72
C SER A 49 -1.49 1.42 56.24
N ARG A 50 -0.38 2.02 55.77
CA ARG A 50 0.08 1.91 54.36
C ARG A 50 0.18 0.45 53.89
N GLU A 51 0.73 -0.43 54.72
CA GLU A 51 0.93 -1.84 54.37
C GLU A 51 -0.40 -2.59 54.25
N GLU A 52 -1.33 -2.34 55.18
CA GLU A 52 -2.68 -2.91 55.14
C GLU A 52 -3.48 -2.39 53.94
N ALA A 53 -3.36 -1.09 53.64
CA ALA A 53 -3.99 -0.46 52.49
C ALA A 53 -3.49 -1.06 51.16
N VAL A 54 -2.17 -1.28 51.02
CA VAL A 54 -1.58 -1.92 49.83
C VAL A 54 -2.03 -3.38 49.69
N ALA A 55 -1.99 -4.16 50.78
CA ALA A 55 -2.45 -5.54 50.75
C ALA A 55 -3.94 -5.64 50.40
N TRP A 56 -4.76 -4.72 50.92
CA TRP A 56 -6.18 -4.61 50.61
C TRP A 56 -6.42 -4.23 49.14
N ALA A 57 -5.71 -3.23 48.61
CA ALA A 57 -5.84 -2.79 47.22
C ALA A 57 -5.47 -3.91 46.23
N ILE A 58 -4.41 -4.68 46.49
CA ILE A 58 -4.05 -5.84 45.67
C ILE A 58 -5.16 -6.91 45.68
N ARG A 59 -5.79 -7.16 46.84
CA ARG A 59 -6.92 -8.10 46.94
C ARG A 59 -8.13 -7.61 46.15
N GLN A 60 -8.41 -6.31 46.16
CA GLN A 60 -9.50 -5.72 45.37
C GLN A 60 -9.27 -5.82 43.86
N MET A 61 -8.03 -5.70 43.41
CA MET A 61 -7.68 -5.90 41.99
C MET A 61 -7.91 -7.34 41.51
N GLY A 62 -8.00 -8.31 42.42
CA GLY A 62 -8.23 -9.72 42.11
C GLY A 62 -6.97 -10.46 41.66
N ASP A 63 -7.13 -11.72 41.21
CA ASP A 63 -6.00 -12.57 40.81
C ASP A 63 -5.22 -11.98 39.62
N PRO A 64 -3.89 -11.77 39.74
CA PRO A 64 -3.09 -11.19 38.66
C PRO A 64 -3.09 -12.04 37.39
N VAL A 65 -3.24 -13.37 37.50
CA VAL A 65 -3.28 -14.25 36.33
C VAL A 65 -4.60 -14.09 35.57
N ALA A 66 -5.73 -14.07 36.28
CA ALA A 66 -7.04 -13.80 35.70
C ALA A 66 -7.10 -12.43 35.01
N VAL A 67 -6.71 -11.37 35.72
CA VAL A 67 -6.65 -10.00 35.17
C VAL A 67 -5.75 -9.94 33.94
N GLY A 68 -4.57 -10.57 34.00
CA GLY A 68 -3.64 -10.65 32.88
C GLY A 68 -4.23 -11.38 31.66
N ARG A 69 -4.99 -12.46 31.85
CA ARG A 69 -5.67 -13.18 30.76
C ARG A 69 -6.80 -12.36 30.12
N GLU A 70 -7.57 -11.63 30.91
CA GLU A 70 -8.61 -10.75 30.39
C GLU A 70 -8.02 -9.60 29.58
N LEU A 71 -7.01 -8.93 30.12
CA LEU A 71 -6.27 -7.87 29.41
C LEU A 71 -5.60 -8.41 28.15
N HIS A 72 -5.08 -9.65 28.18
CA HIS A 72 -4.54 -10.30 26.99
C HIS A 72 -5.62 -10.51 25.92
N ARG A 73 -6.81 -11.00 26.30
CA ARG A 73 -7.93 -11.23 25.37
C ARG A 73 -8.35 -9.94 24.66
N ILE A 74 -8.33 -8.81 25.38
CA ILE A 74 -8.70 -7.50 24.84
C ILE A 74 -7.60 -6.96 23.89
N HIS A 75 -6.34 -7.09 24.28
CA HIS A 75 -5.22 -6.42 23.60
C HIS A 75 -4.37 -7.31 22.69
N LYS A 76 -4.81 -8.55 22.39
CA LYS A 76 -4.04 -9.50 21.59
C LYS A 76 -3.79 -8.98 20.16
N PRO A 77 -2.53 -9.02 19.67
CA PRO A 77 -2.22 -8.73 18.28
C PRO A 77 -2.99 -9.66 17.33
N ARG A 78 -3.64 -9.11 16.30
CA ARG A 78 -4.37 -9.91 15.29
C ARG A 78 -3.64 -9.94 13.95
N MET A 79 -3.71 -11.07 13.26
CA MET A 79 -3.20 -11.20 11.89
C MET A 79 -4.36 -11.17 10.90
N HIS A 80 -4.23 -10.42 9.81
CA HIS A 80 -5.22 -10.42 8.74
C HIS A 80 -4.90 -11.52 7.71
N TRP A 81 -5.23 -12.77 8.04
CA TRP A 81 -4.88 -13.95 7.22
C TRP A 81 -5.29 -13.85 5.76
N GLY A 82 -6.48 -13.32 5.45
CA GLY A 82 -6.92 -13.18 4.06
C GLY A 82 -6.06 -12.22 3.21
N LEU A 83 -5.41 -11.23 3.83
CA LEU A 83 -4.49 -10.33 3.11
C LEU A 83 -3.12 -10.98 2.95
N LEU A 84 -2.65 -11.68 3.97
CA LEU A 84 -1.38 -12.40 3.91
C LEU A 84 -1.42 -13.52 2.87
N LEU A 85 -2.49 -14.34 2.87
CA LEU A 85 -2.67 -15.41 1.88
C LEU A 85 -2.83 -14.85 0.47
N GLY A 86 -3.56 -13.74 0.30
CA GLY A 86 -3.67 -13.08 -1.00
C GLY A 86 -2.33 -12.56 -1.51
N LEU A 87 -1.51 -11.95 -0.65
CA LEU A 87 -0.15 -11.51 -0.99
C LEU A 87 0.72 -12.70 -1.43
N ILE A 88 0.72 -13.79 -0.64
CA ILE A 88 1.51 -15.00 -0.96
C ILE A 88 1.06 -15.60 -2.30
N ALA A 89 -0.25 -15.66 -2.54
CA ALA A 89 -0.80 -16.16 -3.79
C ALA A 89 -0.36 -15.32 -5.00
N PHE A 90 -0.42 -13.99 -4.91
CA PHE A 90 0.02 -13.12 -6.00
C PHE A 90 1.54 -13.16 -6.22
N LEU A 91 2.35 -13.16 -5.15
CA LEU A 91 3.81 -13.30 -5.28
C LEU A 91 4.19 -14.65 -5.89
N GLY A 92 3.53 -15.74 -5.47
CA GLY A 92 3.71 -17.06 -6.04
C GLY A 92 3.32 -17.11 -7.53
N LEU A 93 2.19 -16.50 -7.89
CA LEU A 93 1.77 -16.34 -9.27
C LEU A 93 2.78 -15.50 -10.08
N GLY A 94 3.33 -14.43 -9.50
CA GLY A 94 4.36 -13.61 -10.14
C GLY A 94 5.61 -14.40 -10.46
N VAL A 95 6.14 -15.17 -9.51
CA VAL A 95 7.29 -16.06 -9.72
C VAL A 95 7.00 -17.09 -10.80
N PHE A 96 5.83 -17.75 -10.74
CA PHE A 96 5.41 -18.74 -11.72
C PHE A 96 5.30 -18.12 -13.13
N ALA A 97 4.70 -16.93 -13.25
CA ALA A 97 4.55 -16.23 -14.51
C ALA A 97 5.90 -15.80 -15.09
N MET A 98 6.82 -15.29 -14.27
CA MET A 98 8.16 -14.93 -14.72
C MET A 98 8.95 -16.14 -15.21
N TYR A 99 8.81 -17.29 -14.55
CA TYR A 99 9.44 -18.54 -14.99
C TYR A 99 8.86 -19.02 -16.34
N SER A 100 7.55 -18.89 -16.53
CA SER A 100 6.89 -19.18 -17.81
C SER A 100 7.32 -18.22 -18.92
N ILE A 101 7.51 -16.94 -18.62
CA ILE A 101 7.97 -15.96 -19.60
C ILE A 101 9.43 -16.20 -19.97
N GLU A 102 10.28 -16.53 -18.99
CA GLU A 102 11.68 -16.87 -19.21
C GLU A 102 11.84 -18.09 -20.12
N SER A 103 11.00 -19.13 -19.94
CA SER A 103 11.00 -20.30 -20.83
C SER A 103 10.51 -19.97 -22.25
N SER A 104 9.52 -19.08 -22.38
CA SER A 104 9.06 -18.56 -23.68
C SER A 104 10.17 -17.81 -24.43
N TYR A 105 10.92 -16.95 -23.74
CA TYR A 105 12.07 -16.25 -24.33
C TYR A 105 13.21 -17.20 -24.70
N ALA A 106 13.49 -18.23 -23.87
CA ALA A 106 14.49 -19.24 -24.18
C ALA A 106 14.14 -20.04 -25.44
N ALA A 107 12.86 -20.41 -25.60
CA ALA A 107 12.38 -21.10 -26.80
C ALA A 107 12.50 -20.25 -28.08
N MET A 108 12.45 -18.92 -27.97
CA MET A 108 12.57 -17.99 -29.10
C MET A 108 14.03 -17.71 -29.49
N ARG A 109 15.00 -17.93 -28.59
CA ARG A 109 16.43 -17.65 -28.80
C ARG A 109 17.19 -18.95 -29.09
N SER A 110 17.41 -19.27 -30.37
CA SER A 110 18.11 -20.49 -30.80
C SER A 110 19.62 -20.55 -30.52
N ASN A 111 20.22 -19.66 -29.70
CA ASN A 111 21.68 -19.56 -29.50
C ASN A 111 22.13 -19.18 -28.06
N GLY A 112 21.84 -20.03 -27.07
CA GLY A 112 22.76 -20.38 -25.98
C GLY A 112 23.45 -19.31 -25.10
N LEU A 113 23.05 -18.03 -25.09
CA LEU A 113 23.69 -16.98 -24.28
C LEU A 113 22.66 -16.23 -23.40
N ASP A 114 22.92 -16.34 -22.10
CA ASP A 114 22.27 -15.74 -20.92
C ASP A 114 20.74 -15.67 -20.92
N GLY A 115 20.15 -16.68 -20.25
CA GLY A 115 18.76 -16.63 -19.81
C GLY A 115 18.53 -15.36 -19.00
N VAL A 116 17.57 -14.55 -19.43
CA VAL A 116 17.16 -13.38 -18.65
C VAL A 116 16.51 -13.93 -17.39
N GLY A 117 17.26 -13.97 -16.28
CA GLY A 117 16.83 -14.56 -15.01
C GLY A 117 15.71 -13.76 -14.33
N PHE A 118 14.58 -13.57 -15.01
CA PHE A 118 13.42 -12.85 -14.52
C PHE A 118 12.87 -13.53 -13.28
N ALA A 119 12.77 -14.87 -13.28
CA ALA A 119 12.28 -15.60 -12.13
C ALA A 119 13.21 -15.44 -10.92
N ILE A 120 14.52 -15.61 -11.13
CA ILE A 120 15.54 -15.47 -10.08
C ILE A 120 15.56 -14.05 -9.53
N ARG A 121 15.50 -13.03 -10.39
CA ARG A 121 15.45 -11.62 -9.98
C ARG A 121 14.19 -11.30 -9.21
N THR A 122 13.03 -11.81 -9.63
CA THR A 122 11.78 -11.64 -8.89
C THR A 122 11.85 -12.30 -7.52
N MET A 123 12.35 -13.54 -7.42
CA MET A 123 12.57 -14.19 -6.12
C MET A 123 13.54 -13.39 -5.24
N PHE A 124 14.60 -12.83 -5.82
CA PHE A 124 15.54 -11.98 -5.11
C PHE A 124 14.88 -10.71 -4.55
N PHE A 125 14.06 -10.00 -5.34
CA PHE A 125 13.33 -8.83 -4.84
C PHE A 125 12.26 -9.19 -3.82
N ILE A 126 11.61 -10.36 -3.94
CA ILE A 126 10.70 -10.88 -2.90
C ILE A 126 11.48 -11.15 -1.61
N ALA A 127 12.65 -11.79 -1.71
CA ALA A 127 13.51 -12.08 -0.56
C ALA A 127 13.98 -10.79 0.13
N LEU A 128 14.35 -9.75 -0.63
CA LEU A 128 14.66 -8.42 -0.09
C LEU A 128 13.43 -7.70 0.48
N GLY A 129 12.26 -7.92 -0.11
CA GLY A 129 11.00 -7.31 0.33
C GLY A 129 10.45 -7.92 1.62
N LEU A 130 10.81 -9.17 1.95
CA LEU A 130 10.40 -9.83 3.20
C LEU A 130 10.87 -9.05 4.45
N PRO A 131 12.16 -8.71 4.62
CA PRO A 131 12.61 -7.81 5.68
C PRO A 131 11.88 -6.46 5.70
N VAL A 132 11.62 -5.87 4.53
CA VAL A 132 10.90 -4.59 4.42
C VAL A 132 9.46 -4.74 4.91
N LEU A 133 8.74 -5.78 4.49
CA LEU A 133 7.41 -6.09 4.97
C LEU A 133 7.39 -6.27 6.48
N LEU A 134 8.34 -7.05 7.02
CA LEU A 134 8.44 -7.29 8.46
C LEU A 134 8.76 -5.99 9.23
N LEU A 135 9.65 -5.15 8.71
CA LEU A 135 9.95 -3.84 9.27
C LEU A 135 8.68 -3.01 9.42
N PHE A 136 7.90 -2.85 8.34
CA PHE A 136 6.66 -2.07 8.39
C PHE A 136 5.54 -2.74 9.20
N TYR A 137 5.52 -4.08 9.25
CA TYR A 137 4.60 -4.85 10.10
C TYR A 137 4.85 -4.61 11.60
N PHE A 138 6.12 -4.65 12.02
CA PHE A 138 6.52 -4.43 13.40
C PHE A 138 6.67 -2.95 13.78
N MET A 139 6.75 -2.03 12.83
CA MET A 139 6.83 -0.60 13.10
C MET A 139 5.51 -0.04 13.67
N ASP A 140 5.59 0.80 14.70
CA ASP A 140 4.43 1.55 15.21
C ASP A 140 4.07 2.67 14.22
N TYR A 141 3.08 2.41 13.38
CA TYR A 141 2.61 3.34 12.35
C TYR A 141 2.18 4.70 12.92
N ARG A 142 1.80 4.79 14.20
CA ARG A 142 1.34 6.05 14.80
C ARG A 142 2.46 7.09 14.84
N LYS A 143 3.71 6.63 14.91
CA LYS A 143 4.89 7.50 14.86
C LYS A 143 5.03 8.18 13.50
N LEU A 144 4.59 7.56 12.40
CA LEU A 144 4.71 8.12 11.05
C LEU A 144 3.93 9.43 10.91
N LYS A 145 2.87 9.65 11.72
CA LYS A 145 2.11 10.90 11.68
C LYS A 145 2.99 12.12 12.00
N ALA A 146 3.89 12.01 12.97
CA ALA A 146 4.82 13.10 13.30
C ALA A 146 5.84 13.36 12.19
N TRP A 147 6.08 12.37 11.33
CA TRP A 147 7.03 12.43 10.22
C TRP A 147 6.36 12.81 8.89
N SER A 148 5.07 13.15 8.86
CA SER A 148 4.35 13.42 7.62
C SER A 148 4.96 14.56 6.80
N LEU A 149 5.45 15.64 7.43
CA LEU A 149 6.13 16.71 6.72
C LEU A 149 7.49 16.26 6.15
N PHE A 150 8.23 15.45 6.91
CA PHE A 150 9.49 14.87 6.44
C PHE A 150 9.27 13.95 5.24
N MET A 151 8.25 13.08 5.28
CA MET A 151 7.88 12.20 4.16
C MET A 151 7.50 12.99 2.90
N TYR A 152 6.76 14.09 3.06
CA TYR A 152 6.44 15.01 1.96
C TYR A 152 7.70 15.62 1.35
N GLY A 153 8.60 16.12 2.20
CA GLY A 153 9.87 16.71 1.77
C GLY A 153 10.75 15.72 1.02
N VAL A 154 10.93 14.51 1.56
CA VAL A 154 11.70 13.43 0.91
C VAL A 154 11.09 13.05 -0.43
N ALA A 155 9.77 12.90 -0.52
CA ALA A 155 9.08 12.60 -1.78
C ALA A 155 9.35 13.67 -2.85
N GLY A 156 9.20 14.95 -2.49
CA GLY A 156 9.42 16.08 -3.38
C GLY A 156 10.88 16.24 -3.80
N VAL A 157 11.81 16.19 -2.84
CA VAL A 157 13.25 16.30 -3.12
C VAL A 157 13.69 15.18 -4.04
N GLY A 158 13.32 13.93 -3.75
CA GLY A 158 13.72 12.82 -4.62
C GLY A 158 13.12 12.91 -6.03
N MET A 159 11.90 13.46 -6.18
CA MET A 159 11.31 13.73 -7.51
C MET A 159 12.07 14.81 -8.26
N VAL A 160 12.47 15.90 -7.59
CA VAL A 160 13.33 16.91 -8.20
C VAL A 160 14.67 16.30 -8.60
N CYS A 161 15.26 15.48 -7.74
CA CYS A 161 16.51 14.79 -8.04
C CYS A 161 16.35 13.85 -9.26
N THR A 162 15.26 13.11 -9.42
CA THR A 162 15.07 12.25 -10.61
C THR A 162 14.90 13.06 -11.88
N ILE A 163 14.17 14.17 -11.83
CA ILE A 163 14.00 15.06 -12.98
C ILE A 163 15.36 15.59 -13.48
N LEU A 164 16.23 15.99 -12.54
CA LEU A 164 17.54 16.57 -12.84
C LEU A 164 18.59 15.52 -13.24
N PHE A 165 18.70 14.43 -12.47
CA PHE A 165 19.82 13.48 -12.52
C PHE A 165 19.41 12.04 -12.85
N GLY A 166 18.12 11.75 -12.96
CA GLY A 166 17.60 10.41 -13.23
C GLY A 166 17.95 9.91 -14.63
N GLN A 167 18.06 8.59 -14.76
CA GLN A 167 18.30 7.93 -16.04
C GLN A 167 17.04 7.97 -16.91
N LYS A 168 17.23 8.27 -18.19
CA LYS A 168 16.15 8.33 -19.18
C LYS A 168 15.86 6.93 -19.71
N VAL A 169 14.72 6.36 -19.31
CA VAL A 169 14.20 5.08 -19.83
C VAL A 169 12.87 5.37 -20.52
N ASN A 170 12.71 4.93 -21.76
CA ASN A 170 11.48 5.14 -22.56
C ASN A 170 11.00 6.60 -22.61
N GLY A 171 11.92 7.56 -22.58
CA GLY A 171 11.60 8.99 -22.65
C GLY A 171 11.40 9.68 -21.30
N ALA A 172 11.29 8.93 -20.18
CA ALA A 172 11.07 9.46 -18.85
C ALA A 172 12.30 9.30 -17.94
N ARG A 173 12.58 10.32 -17.11
CA ARG A 173 13.63 10.30 -16.08
C ARG A 173 13.04 9.97 -14.71
N SER A 174 12.54 8.75 -14.54
CA SER A 174 11.95 8.27 -13.28
C SER A 174 12.89 7.42 -12.43
N TYR A 175 14.02 6.99 -13.00
CA TYR A 175 14.86 5.94 -12.41
C TYR A 175 16.18 6.48 -11.87
N PHE A 176 16.56 6.01 -10.69
CA PHE A 176 17.93 6.08 -10.18
C PHE A 176 18.60 4.72 -10.28
N ALA A 177 19.75 4.66 -10.94
CA ALA A 177 20.59 3.47 -10.92
C ALA A 177 21.63 3.57 -9.81
N PHE A 178 21.69 2.54 -8.98
CA PHE A 178 22.69 2.32 -7.95
C PHE A 178 23.40 1.00 -8.27
N GLY A 179 24.42 1.08 -9.14
CA GLY A 179 25.08 -0.11 -9.68
C GLY A 179 24.07 -1.01 -10.41
N SER A 180 23.87 -2.23 -9.90
CA SER A 180 22.94 -3.22 -10.47
C SER A 180 21.47 -2.99 -10.09
N PHE A 181 21.18 -2.06 -9.18
CA PHE A 181 19.82 -1.75 -8.74
C PHE A 181 19.27 -0.53 -9.47
N VAL A 182 18.00 -0.60 -9.86
CA VAL A 182 17.27 0.54 -10.41
C VAL A 182 16.08 0.82 -9.53
N VAL A 183 15.95 2.07 -9.09
CA VAL A 183 14.88 2.55 -8.20
C VAL A 183 14.00 3.52 -8.96
N ASP A 184 12.74 3.16 -9.14
CA ASP A 184 11.72 4.08 -9.63
C ASP A 184 11.21 4.98 -8.50
N TRP A 185 11.63 6.24 -8.51
CA TRP A 185 11.23 7.17 -7.45
C TRP A 185 9.76 7.58 -7.57
N THR A 186 9.17 7.55 -8.78
CA THR A 186 7.77 7.98 -8.97
C THR A 186 6.79 7.07 -8.25
N VAL A 187 7.14 5.79 -8.15
CA VAL A 187 6.39 4.79 -7.38
C VAL A 187 6.49 5.13 -5.89
N ILE A 188 7.70 5.32 -5.37
CA ILE A 188 7.96 5.61 -3.96
C ILE A 188 7.29 6.92 -3.55
N SER A 189 7.45 7.98 -4.34
CA SER A 189 6.91 9.31 -4.06
C SER A 189 5.38 9.30 -3.98
N SER A 190 4.70 8.48 -4.79
CA SER A 190 3.24 8.41 -4.78
C SER A 190 2.70 7.94 -3.42
N TYR A 191 3.31 6.92 -2.81
CA TYR A 191 2.95 6.44 -1.48
C TYR A 191 3.43 7.38 -0.37
N LEU A 192 4.60 8.00 -0.50
CA LEU A 192 5.10 8.97 0.49
C LEU A 192 4.23 10.23 0.55
N PHE A 193 3.87 10.81 -0.60
CA PHE A 193 2.95 11.94 -0.66
C PHE A 193 1.58 11.59 -0.07
N MET A 194 1.05 10.39 -0.37
CA MET A 194 -0.23 9.94 0.18
C MET A 194 -0.20 9.71 1.68
N ALA A 195 0.88 9.13 2.21
CA ALA A 195 1.05 8.96 3.65
C ALA A 195 1.27 10.30 4.37
N ALA A 196 1.97 11.24 3.73
CA ALA A 196 2.08 12.61 4.21
C ALA A 196 0.71 13.33 4.21
N ALA A 197 -0.08 13.17 3.14
CA ALA A 197 -1.44 13.69 3.05
C ALA A 197 -2.33 13.13 4.16
N ALA A 198 -2.22 11.84 4.45
CA ALA A 198 -2.99 11.18 5.51
C ALA A 198 -2.76 11.84 6.88
N GLY A 199 -1.54 12.26 7.19
CA GLY A 199 -1.21 12.93 8.45
C GLY A 199 -1.55 14.41 8.46
N LEU A 200 -1.07 15.15 7.45
CA LEU A 200 -1.20 16.60 7.39
C LEU A 200 -2.66 17.05 7.19
N LEU A 201 -3.47 16.33 6.41
CA LEU A 201 -4.89 16.66 6.26
C LEU A 201 -5.67 16.48 7.57
N LEU A 202 -5.31 15.50 8.41
CA LEU A 202 -5.92 15.32 9.72
C LEU A 202 -5.63 16.49 10.66
N ASP A 203 -4.43 17.06 10.59
CA ASP A 203 -4.02 18.20 11.42
C ASP A 203 -4.60 19.52 10.89
N TRP A 204 -4.62 19.70 9.57
CA TRP A 204 -5.14 20.92 8.94
C TRP A 204 -6.66 21.01 8.95
N ARG A 205 -7.40 19.90 9.10
CA ARG A 205 -8.87 19.89 9.12
C ARG A 205 -9.46 20.87 10.16
N GLY A 206 -8.76 21.16 11.26
CA GLY A 206 -9.17 22.14 12.26
C GLY A 206 -9.06 23.62 11.80
N GLN A 207 -8.24 23.91 10.79
CA GLN A 207 -7.95 25.26 10.31
C GLN A 207 -8.89 25.66 9.17
N LYS A 208 -10.12 26.08 9.50
CA LYS A 208 -11.23 26.26 8.54
C LYS A 208 -10.98 27.25 7.39
N ARG A 209 -10.24 28.35 7.60
CA ARG A 209 -10.18 29.47 6.63
C ARG A 209 -9.38 29.16 5.35
N ASN A 210 -8.31 28.36 5.46
CA ASN A 210 -7.36 28.15 4.33
C ASN A 210 -7.13 26.67 4.00
N PHE A 211 -7.90 25.75 4.59
CA PHE A 211 -7.69 24.30 4.41
C PHE A 211 -7.64 23.89 2.93
N TRP A 212 -8.65 24.25 2.14
CA TRP A 212 -8.78 23.83 0.75
C TRP A 212 -7.67 24.40 -0.14
N LEU A 213 -7.31 25.66 0.06
CA LEU A 213 -6.21 26.28 -0.67
C LEU A 213 -4.87 25.63 -0.33
N LYS A 214 -4.57 25.44 0.97
CA LYS A 214 -3.34 24.75 1.41
C LYS A 214 -3.28 23.31 0.90
N SER A 215 -4.39 22.58 1.00
CA SER A 215 -4.57 21.22 0.48
C SER A 215 -4.31 21.14 -1.03
N MET A 216 -4.84 22.10 -1.81
CA MET A 216 -4.65 22.18 -3.25
C MET A 216 -3.22 22.49 -3.64
N LEU A 217 -2.59 23.49 -3.02
CA LEU A 217 -1.21 23.83 -3.30
C LEU A 217 -0.26 22.68 -2.96
N ALA A 218 -0.39 22.11 -1.75
CA ALA A 218 0.52 21.08 -1.28
C ALA A 218 0.31 19.73 -1.97
N PHE A 219 -0.93 19.24 -2.10
CA PHE A 219 -1.15 17.86 -2.49
C PHE A 219 -1.74 17.67 -3.87
N VAL A 220 -2.11 18.74 -4.56
CA VAL A 220 -2.51 18.66 -5.97
C VAL A 220 -1.44 19.32 -6.83
N LEU A 221 -1.22 20.63 -6.68
CA LEU A 221 -0.35 21.37 -7.58
C LEU A 221 1.09 20.84 -7.58
N VAL A 222 1.73 20.70 -6.41
CA VAL A 222 3.13 20.30 -6.32
C VAL A 222 3.38 18.88 -6.87
N PRO A 223 2.70 17.81 -6.38
CA PRO A 223 2.94 16.46 -6.90
C PRO A 223 2.59 16.31 -8.38
N VAL A 224 1.49 16.92 -8.83
CA VAL A 224 1.07 16.86 -10.25
C VAL A 224 2.12 17.52 -11.15
N MET A 225 2.63 18.69 -10.77
CA MET A 225 3.68 19.37 -11.55
C MET A 225 4.94 18.50 -11.65
N LEU A 226 5.37 17.89 -10.54
CA LEU A 226 6.52 16.99 -10.53
C LEU A 226 6.29 15.76 -11.44
N TYR A 227 5.09 15.16 -11.43
CA TYR A 227 4.81 14.01 -12.29
C TYR A 227 4.66 14.36 -13.78
N ILE A 228 4.19 15.57 -14.11
CA ILE A 228 4.16 16.08 -15.49
C ILE A 228 5.59 16.22 -16.04
N MET A 229 6.54 16.65 -15.19
CA MET A 229 7.95 16.78 -15.58
C MET A 229 8.65 15.42 -15.79
N VAL A 230 8.13 14.33 -15.22
CA VAL A 230 8.60 12.93 -15.42
C VAL A 230 7.74 12.19 -16.48
N PRO A 231 7.09 12.92 -17.37
CA PRO A 231 5.90 12.51 -18.16
C PRO A 231 5.14 11.23 -17.73
N SER A 232 4.77 11.06 -16.46
CA SER A 232 4.05 9.87 -15.98
C SER A 232 2.56 10.10 -15.76
N LEU A 233 1.75 9.89 -16.80
CA LEU A 233 0.29 10.04 -16.73
C LEU A 233 -0.39 9.05 -15.78
N PRO A 234 -0.04 7.75 -15.75
CA PRO A 234 -0.69 6.81 -14.85
C PRO A 234 -0.47 7.19 -13.38
N THR A 235 0.73 7.64 -13.03
CA THR A 235 1.04 8.11 -11.67
C THR A 235 0.19 9.32 -11.30
N ILE A 236 0.01 10.30 -12.20
CA ILE A 236 -0.88 11.45 -11.98
C ILE A 236 -2.31 10.98 -11.71
N LEU A 237 -2.83 10.09 -12.55
CA LEU A 237 -4.19 9.58 -12.45
C LEU A 237 -4.41 8.85 -11.11
N PHE A 238 -3.57 7.86 -10.80
CA PHE A 238 -3.70 7.08 -9.58
C PHE A 238 -3.52 7.94 -8.33
N TYR A 239 -2.56 8.86 -8.35
CA TYR A 239 -2.33 9.77 -7.25
C TYR A 239 -3.52 10.71 -7.03
N LEU A 240 -4.06 11.35 -8.08
CA LEU A 240 -5.20 12.28 -7.95
C LEU A 240 -6.50 11.59 -7.53
N VAL A 241 -6.80 10.42 -8.09
CA VAL A 241 -7.96 9.61 -7.67
C VAL A 241 -7.81 9.21 -6.21
N SER A 242 -6.64 8.70 -5.83
CA SER A 242 -6.35 8.27 -4.46
C SER A 242 -6.40 9.42 -3.47
N TYR A 243 -5.84 10.58 -3.84
CA TYR A 243 -5.89 11.79 -3.06
C TYR A 243 -7.32 12.31 -2.88
N GLY A 244 -8.13 12.29 -3.94
CA GLY A 244 -9.55 12.67 -3.88
C GLY A 244 -10.33 11.78 -2.91
N ILE A 245 -10.12 10.46 -2.97
CA ILE A 245 -10.71 9.50 -2.04
C ILE A 245 -10.25 9.82 -0.61
N LEU A 246 -8.95 9.97 -0.37
CA LEU A 246 -8.41 10.29 0.96
C LEU A 246 -8.99 11.61 1.51
N CYS A 247 -8.96 12.67 0.72
CA CYS A 247 -9.46 13.99 1.09
C CYS A 247 -10.96 13.96 1.39
N SER A 248 -11.75 13.21 0.60
CA SER A 248 -13.19 13.05 0.85
C SER A 248 -13.46 12.33 2.17
N VAL A 249 -12.70 11.30 2.52
CA VAL A 249 -12.83 10.56 3.79
C VAL A 249 -12.41 11.45 4.97
N VAL A 250 -11.30 12.20 4.85
CA VAL A 250 -10.82 13.09 5.91
C VAL A 250 -11.81 14.22 6.19
N THR A 251 -12.32 14.88 5.14
CA THR A 251 -13.14 16.10 5.27
C THR A 251 -14.64 15.83 5.40
N ARG A 252 -15.10 14.64 4.96
CA ARG A 252 -16.51 14.29 4.72
C ARG A 252 -17.20 15.20 3.69
N LYS A 253 -16.43 15.91 2.85
CA LYS A 253 -16.93 16.81 1.80
C LYS A 253 -16.50 16.29 0.42
N TRP A 254 -17.11 15.19 -0.01
CA TRP A 254 -16.72 14.47 -1.23
C TRP A 254 -16.78 15.34 -2.49
N TRP A 255 -17.78 16.22 -2.60
CA TRP A 255 -17.96 17.09 -3.77
C TRP A 255 -16.83 18.14 -3.92
N LEU A 256 -16.30 18.67 -2.82
CA LEU A 256 -15.15 19.61 -2.87
C LEU A 256 -13.85 18.88 -3.21
N ALA A 257 -13.64 17.69 -2.64
CA ALA A 257 -12.50 16.85 -3.02
C ALA A 257 -12.56 16.47 -4.50
N LEU A 258 -13.75 16.12 -5.01
CA LEU A 258 -14.00 15.82 -6.42
C LEU A 258 -13.81 17.06 -7.32
N LEU A 259 -14.26 18.24 -6.89
CA LEU A 259 -14.05 19.48 -7.64
C LEU A 259 -12.54 19.77 -7.80
N GLN A 260 -11.77 19.59 -6.73
CA GLN A 260 -10.33 19.83 -6.72
C GLN A 260 -9.58 18.83 -7.61
N THR A 261 -9.82 17.52 -7.45
CA THR A 261 -9.09 16.49 -8.22
C THR A 261 -9.66 16.28 -9.61
N GLY A 262 -10.98 16.22 -9.74
CA GLY A 262 -11.70 16.10 -11.01
C GLY A 262 -11.53 17.32 -11.89
N GLY A 263 -11.58 18.53 -11.32
CA GLY A 263 -11.25 19.76 -12.06
C GLY A 263 -9.82 19.75 -12.58
N THR A 264 -8.86 19.30 -11.78
CA THR A 264 -7.45 19.15 -12.21
C THR A 264 -7.32 18.09 -13.31
N LEU A 265 -7.96 16.93 -13.17
CA LEU A 265 -7.95 15.88 -14.20
C LEU A 265 -8.63 16.34 -15.49
N LEU A 266 -9.68 17.16 -15.42
CA LEU A 266 -10.36 17.69 -16.58
C LEU A 266 -9.51 18.76 -17.28
N LEU A 267 -8.82 19.62 -16.53
CA LEU A 267 -7.89 20.60 -17.09
C LEU A 267 -6.68 19.91 -17.76
N LEU A 268 -6.07 18.96 -17.05
CA LEU A 268 -4.96 18.17 -17.61
C LEU A 268 -5.43 17.31 -18.77
N GLY A 269 -6.57 16.65 -18.62
CA GLY A 269 -7.20 15.83 -19.66
C GLY A 269 -7.56 16.67 -20.88
N GLY A 270 -8.07 17.88 -20.71
CA GLY A 270 -8.34 18.81 -21.80
C GLY A 270 -7.06 19.30 -22.48
N ALA A 271 -6.07 19.75 -21.73
CA ALA A 271 -4.77 20.16 -22.27
C ALA A 271 -4.04 19.00 -22.97
N PHE A 272 -4.16 17.80 -22.40
CA PHE A 272 -3.67 16.57 -22.98
C PHE A 272 -4.44 16.26 -24.26
N LEU A 273 -5.76 16.07 -24.22
CA LEU A 273 -6.60 15.83 -25.38
C LEU A 273 -6.42 16.89 -26.49
N ILE A 274 -6.17 18.16 -26.19
CA ILE A 274 -5.89 19.16 -27.23
C ILE A 274 -4.51 18.92 -27.86
N ARG A 275 -3.48 18.63 -27.06
CA ARG A 275 -2.14 18.26 -27.55
C ARG A 275 -2.09 16.84 -28.14
N TYR A 276 -3.10 16.01 -27.87
CA TYR A 276 -3.11 14.55 -28.04
C TYR A 276 -4.30 14.04 -28.89
N TYR A 277 -5.24 14.88 -29.33
CA TYR A 277 -6.07 14.62 -30.51
C TYR A 277 -5.18 14.50 -31.76
N LEU A 278 -3.99 15.11 -31.69
CA LEU A 278 -2.83 14.90 -32.57
C LEU A 278 -2.00 13.64 -32.25
N SER A 279 -2.25 12.97 -31.14
CA SER A 279 -1.49 11.80 -30.74
C SER A 279 -2.23 10.54 -31.13
N GLN A 280 -1.52 9.75 -31.91
CA GLN A 280 -1.95 8.48 -32.46
C GLN A 280 -2.44 7.49 -31.38
N ARG A 281 -2.06 7.63 -30.09
CA ARG A 281 -2.42 6.65 -29.05
C ARG A 281 -3.90 6.68 -28.61
N VAL A 282 -4.52 7.86 -28.50
CA VAL A 282 -5.95 7.94 -28.13
C VAL A 282 -6.82 7.51 -29.31
N LEU A 283 -6.44 7.91 -30.53
CA LEU A 283 -7.12 7.45 -31.73
C LEU A 283 -6.94 5.95 -31.94
N ALA A 284 -5.76 5.39 -31.66
CA ALA A 284 -5.51 3.95 -31.71
C ALA A 284 -6.25 3.17 -30.63
N PHE A 285 -6.50 3.75 -29.46
CA PHE A 285 -7.37 3.13 -28.46
C PHE A 285 -8.83 3.06 -28.96
N LEU A 286 -9.35 4.15 -29.51
CA LEU A 286 -10.74 4.24 -29.97
C LEU A 286 -10.99 3.47 -31.27
N ASN A 287 -10.02 3.48 -32.17
CA ASN A 287 -10.06 2.78 -33.45
C ASN A 287 -8.67 2.24 -33.80
N PRO A 288 -8.29 1.05 -33.27
CA PRO A 288 -7.01 0.41 -33.56
C PRO A 288 -6.83 0.11 -35.06
N ASP A 289 -7.91 -0.22 -35.75
CA ASP A 289 -7.89 -0.69 -37.14
C ASP A 289 -7.56 0.45 -38.13
N ARG A 290 -7.57 1.72 -37.67
CA ARG A 290 -7.15 2.88 -38.48
C ARG A 290 -5.65 2.90 -38.80
N ASP A 291 -4.83 2.36 -37.90
CA ASP A 291 -3.38 2.23 -38.10
C ASP A 291 -2.88 0.89 -37.51
N PRO A 292 -3.15 -0.24 -38.21
CA PRO A 292 -2.87 -1.57 -37.69
C PRO A 292 -1.39 -1.87 -37.50
N SER A 293 -0.52 -1.20 -38.26
CA SER A 293 0.94 -1.41 -38.23
C SER A 293 1.68 -0.41 -37.34
N GLY A 294 1.05 0.72 -37.01
CA GLY A 294 1.60 1.73 -36.12
C GLY A 294 0.93 1.71 -34.75
N ALA A 295 0.20 2.76 -34.42
CA ALA A 295 -0.30 2.98 -33.06
C ALA A 295 -1.37 1.97 -32.61
N GLY A 296 -2.11 1.37 -33.54
CA GLY A 296 -3.13 0.35 -33.28
C GLY A 296 -2.58 -1.06 -33.07
N TYR A 297 -1.33 -1.31 -33.48
CA TYR A 297 -0.72 -2.64 -33.49
C TYR A 297 -0.87 -3.37 -32.15
N MET A 298 -0.50 -2.72 -31.05
CA MET A 298 -0.52 -3.37 -29.72
C MET A 298 -1.93 -3.80 -29.30
N TYR A 299 -2.94 -2.96 -29.58
CA TYR A 299 -4.34 -3.27 -29.27
C TYR A 299 -4.84 -4.46 -30.08
N ILE A 300 -4.49 -4.52 -31.37
CA ILE A 300 -4.86 -5.65 -32.24
C ILE A 300 -4.19 -6.93 -31.75
N GLN A 301 -2.90 -6.88 -31.41
CA GLN A 301 -2.18 -8.06 -30.93
C GLN A 301 -2.67 -8.57 -29.58
N MET A 302 -3.02 -7.67 -28.65
CA MET A 302 -3.64 -8.06 -27.39
C MET A 302 -5.01 -8.70 -27.62
N ARG A 303 -5.84 -8.12 -28.50
CA ARG A 303 -7.15 -8.67 -28.87
C ARG A 303 -7.03 -10.06 -29.49
N GLU A 304 -6.12 -10.25 -30.44
CA GLU A 304 -5.84 -11.56 -31.04
C GLU A 304 -5.39 -12.60 -30.00
N ALA A 305 -4.48 -12.22 -29.11
CA ALA A 305 -3.97 -13.12 -28.08
C ALA A 305 -5.08 -13.58 -27.13
N LEU A 306 -5.92 -12.66 -26.65
CA LEU A 306 -7.06 -12.97 -25.78
C LEU A 306 -8.11 -13.84 -26.47
N ASN A 307 -8.38 -13.59 -27.76
CA ASN A 307 -9.33 -14.38 -28.54
C ASN A 307 -8.83 -15.81 -28.79
N SER A 308 -7.52 -15.97 -29.00
CA SER A 308 -6.90 -17.28 -29.25
C SER A 308 -6.76 -18.17 -28.01
N ALA A 309 -6.89 -17.60 -26.81
CA ALA A 309 -6.56 -18.28 -25.56
C ALA A 309 -7.50 -19.43 -25.17
N GLY A 310 -8.79 -19.35 -25.52
CA GLY A 310 -9.80 -20.28 -25.02
C GLY A 310 -9.83 -20.36 -23.47
N TRP A 311 -10.39 -21.45 -22.92
CA TRP A 311 -10.47 -21.64 -21.47
C TRP A 311 -9.17 -22.08 -20.80
N TRP A 312 -8.27 -22.74 -21.56
CA TRP A 312 -7.08 -23.43 -21.04
C TRP A 312 -5.74 -22.84 -21.50
N GLY A 313 -5.76 -21.89 -22.45
CA GLY A 313 -4.55 -21.24 -22.94
C GLY A 313 -3.72 -22.13 -23.87
N HIS A 314 -2.54 -21.60 -24.22
CA HIS A 314 -1.56 -22.27 -25.10
C HIS A 314 -0.49 -23.08 -24.35
N GLY A 315 -0.54 -23.10 -23.01
CA GLY A 315 0.38 -23.84 -22.16
C GLY A 315 1.51 -23.02 -21.56
N PHE A 316 2.27 -23.66 -20.67
CA PHE A 316 3.45 -23.06 -20.04
C PHE A 316 4.52 -22.73 -21.07
N GLY A 317 5.14 -21.55 -20.96
CA GLY A 317 6.16 -21.12 -21.91
C GLY A 317 5.62 -20.77 -23.31
N ALA A 318 4.31 -20.53 -23.45
CA ALA A 318 3.71 -20.20 -24.74
C ALA A 318 4.41 -18.99 -25.40
N VAL A 319 4.73 -19.15 -26.68
CA VAL A 319 5.53 -18.19 -27.45
C VAL A 319 4.60 -17.32 -28.29
N ASN A 320 4.65 -16.01 -28.06
CA ASN A 320 3.96 -15.02 -28.90
C ASN A 320 4.91 -13.84 -29.21
N PRO A 321 5.60 -13.85 -30.36
CA PRO A 321 6.57 -12.81 -30.70
C PRO A 321 5.92 -11.44 -30.96
N LYS A 322 4.60 -11.40 -31.18
CA LYS A 322 3.85 -10.17 -31.44
C LYS A 322 3.46 -9.41 -30.16
N LEU A 323 3.66 -10.02 -28.97
CA LEU A 323 3.42 -9.40 -27.67
C LEU A 323 4.76 -9.08 -26.97
N PRO A 324 5.32 -7.88 -27.17
CA PRO A 324 6.50 -7.46 -26.42
C PRO A 324 6.14 -7.13 -24.96
N TYR A 325 7.15 -7.04 -24.09
CA TYR A 325 6.97 -6.58 -22.69
C TYR A 325 5.97 -7.37 -21.83
N VAL A 326 5.74 -8.65 -22.15
CA VAL A 326 4.86 -9.55 -21.37
C VAL A 326 5.27 -9.74 -19.90
N HIS A 327 6.54 -9.47 -19.56
CA HIS A 327 7.03 -9.48 -18.19
C HIS A 327 6.55 -8.28 -17.36
N GLY A 328 6.07 -7.21 -17.99
CA GLY A 328 5.64 -5.98 -17.34
C GLY A 328 4.16 -5.69 -17.58
N GLU A 329 3.88 -4.68 -18.40
CA GLU A 329 2.54 -4.12 -18.61
C GLU A 329 1.53 -5.07 -19.26
N LEU A 330 1.99 -6.09 -19.99
CA LEU A 330 1.13 -7.09 -20.65
C LEU A 330 1.03 -8.42 -19.90
N ILE A 331 1.43 -8.47 -18.62
CA ILE A 331 1.45 -9.72 -17.85
C ILE A 331 0.07 -10.39 -17.74
N PHE A 332 -1.01 -9.60 -17.61
CA PHE A 332 -2.36 -10.15 -17.54
C PHE A 332 -2.77 -10.77 -18.88
N THR A 333 -2.52 -10.08 -19.99
CA THR A 333 -2.71 -10.63 -21.34
C THR A 333 -1.91 -11.91 -21.55
N TYR A 334 -0.66 -11.95 -21.09
CA TYR A 334 0.18 -13.16 -21.14
C TYR A 334 -0.39 -14.32 -20.32
N LEU A 335 -0.88 -14.05 -19.10
CA LEU A 335 -1.50 -15.07 -18.25
C LEU A 335 -2.74 -15.67 -18.91
N VAL A 336 -3.58 -14.84 -19.53
CA VAL A 336 -4.75 -15.33 -20.29
C VAL A 336 -4.30 -16.10 -21.53
N TYR A 337 -3.36 -15.58 -22.31
CA TYR A 337 -2.85 -16.25 -23.50
C TYR A 337 -2.27 -17.64 -23.17
N SER A 338 -1.46 -17.73 -22.12
CA SER A 338 -0.73 -18.95 -21.77
C SER A 338 -1.58 -19.96 -21.01
N PHE A 339 -2.48 -19.51 -20.12
CA PHE A 339 -3.22 -20.39 -19.22
C PHE A 339 -4.76 -20.30 -19.33
N GLY A 340 -5.25 -19.48 -20.24
CA GLY A 340 -6.67 -19.38 -20.61
C GLY A 340 -7.48 -18.40 -19.76
N TRP A 341 -8.71 -18.16 -20.19
CA TRP A 341 -9.65 -17.27 -19.52
C TRP A 341 -10.01 -17.72 -18.10
N GLY A 342 -9.94 -19.02 -17.79
CA GLY A 342 -10.13 -19.51 -16.43
C GLY A 342 -9.15 -18.87 -15.43
N VAL A 343 -7.87 -18.81 -15.80
CA VAL A 343 -6.85 -18.13 -15.00
C VAL A 343 -7.05 -16.62 -15.00
N GLY A 344 -7.39 -16.00 -16.13
CA GLY A 344 -7.70 -14.57 -16.20
C GLY A 344 -8.81 -14.14 -15.22
N ILE A 345 -9.91 -14.88 -15.20
CA ILE A 345 -11.03 -14.65 -14.28
C ILE A 345 -10.61 -14.89 -12.83
N ALA A 346 -9.83 -15.95 -12.56
CA ALA A 346 -9.32 -16.21 -11.21
C ALA A 346 -8.41 -15.07 -10.70
N VAL A 347 -7.54 -14.52 -11.55
CA VAL A 347 -6.66 -13.39 -11.22
C VAL A 347 -7.47 -12.12 -10.97
N ALA A 348 -8.43 -11.81 -11.84
CA ALA A 348 -9.31 -10.66 -11.64
C ALA A 348 -10.16 -10.79 -10.37
N GLY A 349 -10.71 -11.99 -10.11
CA GLY A 349 -11.45 -12.31 -8.89
C GLY A 349 -10.58 -12.20 -7.64
N ALA A 350 -9.34 -12.68 -7.69
CA ALA A 350 -8.37 -12.55 -6.61
C ALA A 350 -8.02 -11.08 -6.34
N ALA A 351 -7.92 -10.23 -7.37
CA ALA A 351 -7.64 -8.80 -7.23
C ALA A 351 -8.82 -8.08 -6.55
N VAL A 352 -10.05 -8.36 -6.98
CA VAL A 352 -11.27 -7.84 -6.34
C VAL A 352 -11.36 -8.31 -4.89
N TYR A 353 -11.11 -9.60 -4.63
CA TYR A 353 -11.07 -10.14 -3.26
C TYR A 353 -10.02 -9.42 -2.41
N PHE A 354 -8.80 -9.24 -2.93
CA PHE A 354 -7.73 -8.59 -2.18
C PHE A 354 -8.07 -7.14 -1.81
N VAL A 355 -8.55 -6.35 -2.78
CA VAL A 355 -8.97 -4.95 -2.56
C VAL A 355 -10.14 -4.88 -1.59
N THR A 356 -11.14 -5.76 -1.70
CA THR A 356 -12.29 -5.78 -0.76
C THR A 356 -11.87 -6.14 0.67
N ARG A 357 -10.88 -7.02 0.86
CA ARG A 357 -10.31 -7.31 2.19
C ARG A 357 -9.57 -6.10 2.77
N MET A 358 -8.87 -5.33 1.95
CA MET A 358 -8.27 -4.07 2.40
C MET A 358 -9.35 -3.04 2.78
N LEU A 359 -10.40 -2.89 1.98
CA LEU A 359 -11.53 -2.00 2.27
C LEU A 359 -12.24 -2.39 3.58
N HIS A 360 -12.48 -3.69 3.80
CA HIS A 360 -13.09 -4.17 5.04
C HIS A 360 -12.23 -3.87 6.28
N SER A 361 -10.91 -3.91 6.13
CA SER A 361 -9.97 -3.57 7.22
C SER A 361 -10.11 -2.11 7.68
N ILE A 362 -10.51 -1.18 6.80
CA ILE A 362 -10.73 0.25 7.14
C ILE A 362 -11.80 0.39 8.23
N GLY A 363 -12.88 -0.40 8.15
CA GLY A 363 -13.98 -0.38 9.12
C GLY A 363 -13.61 -0.95 10.50
N GLN A 364 -12.56 -1.79 10.56
CA GLN A 364 -12.16 -2.50 11.77
C GLN A 364 -11.09 -1.77 12.59
N VAL A 365 -10.35 -0.85 11.97
CA VAL A 365 -9.37 -0.01 12.69
C VAL A 365 -10.13 1.08 13.45
N ARG A 366 -9.66 1.51 14.62
CA ARG A 366 -10.27 2.63 15.37
C ARG A 366 -9.49 3.94 15.20
N GLU A 367 -8.16 3.85 15.21
CA GLU A 367 -7.26 5.00 15.10
C GLU A 367 -7.38 5.69 13.72
N ARG A 368 -7.46 7.02 13.71
CA ARG A 368 -7.81 7.80 12.52
C ARG A 368 -6.69 7.80 11.48
N TYR A 369 -5.44 7.99 11.90
CA TYR A 369 -4.30 8.02 10.98
C TYR A 369 -4.08 6.66 10.30
N GLY A 370 -4.17 5.56 11.05
CA GLY A 370 -4.11 4.20 10.54
C GLY A 370 -5.22 3.92 9.51
N LYS A 371 -6.45 4.38 9.75
CA LYS A 371 -7.51 4.31 8.72
C LYS A 371 -7.11 5.03 7.44
N MET A 372 -6.60 6.26 7.55
CA MET A 372 -6.23 7.08 6.39
C MET A 372 -5.08 6.45 5.58
N LEU A 373 -4.11 5.82 6.25
CA LEU A 373 -3.05 5.07 5.58
C LEU A 373 -3.59 3.85 4.82
N ILE A 374 -4.54 3.10 5.38
CA ILE A 374 -5.17 1.97 4.66
C ILE A 374 -5.99 2.50 3.48
N VAL A 375 -6.75 3.59 3.64
CA VAL A 375 -7.48 4.24 2.53
C VAL A 375 -6.53 4.58 1.39
N ALA A 376 -5.41 5.25 1.71
CA ALA A 376 -4.39 5.64 0.74
C ALA A 376 -3.74 4.46 0.01
N ALA A 377 -3.36 3.42 0.75
CA ALA A 377 -2.79 2.20 0.19
C ALA A 377 -3.79 1.47 -0.73
N THR A 378 -5.03 1.35 -0.27
CA THR A 378 -6.09 0.63 -0.97
C THR A 378 -6.50 1.34 -2.26
N SER A 379 -6.56 2.67 -2.26
CA SER A 379 -6.95 3.43 -3.45
C SER A 379 -5.89 3.36 -4.55
N ILE A 380 -4.59 3.47 -4.21
CA ILE A 380 -3.52 3.33 -5.20
C ILE A 380 -3.49 1.90 -5.77
N LEU A 381 -3.41 0.88 -4.90
CA LEU A 381 -3.32 -0.52 -5.33
C LEU A 381 -4.57 -0.95 -6.11
N GLY A 382 -5.75 -0.56 -5.63
CA GLY A 382 -7.01 -0.85 -6.31
C GLY A 382 -7.09 -0.20 -7.69
N ALA A 383 -6.61 1.04 -7.83
CA ALA A 383 -6.53 1.71 -9.14
C ALA A 383 -5.55 1.00 -10.07
N GLN A 384 -4.39 0.56 -9.58
CA GLN A 384 -3.40 -0.18 -10.38
C GLN A 384 -3.94 -1.54 -10.85
N PHE A 385 -4.54 -2.33 -9.94
CA PHE A 385 -5.19 -3.60 -10.30
C PHE A 385 -6.27 -3.40 -11.38
N GLY A 386 -7.22 -2.48 -11.12
CA GLY A 386 -8.32 -2.22 -12.03
C GLY A 386 -7.85 -1.68 -13.37
N TYR A 387 -6.85 -0.79 -13.38
CA TYR A 387 -6.31 -0.22 -14.60
C TYR A 387 -5.56 -1.26 -15.42
N CYS A 388 -4.67 -2.05 -14.82
CA CYS A 388 -3.90 -3.08 -15.53
C CYS A 388 -4.81 -4.14 -16.19
N ILE A 389 -5.83 -4.61 -15.46
CA ILE A 389 -6.82 -5.54 -16.00
C ILE A 389 -7.66 -4.84 -17.07
N GLY A 390 -8.14 -3.62 -16.81
CA GLY A 390 -8.97 -2.86 -17.74
C GLY A 390 -8.27 -2.55 -19.06
N MET A 391 -6.99 -2.16 -19.03
CA MET A 391 -6.21 -1.93 -20.25
C MET A 391 -5.94 -3.24 -21.00
N SER A 392 -5.74 -4.34 -20.28
CA SER A 392 -5.53 -5.65 -20.90
C SER A 392 -6.78 -6.13 -21.66
N LEU A 393 -7.97 -5.80 -21.17
CA LEU A 393 -9.26 -6.08 -21.80
C LEU A 393 -9.65 -5.07 -22.89
N GLY A 394 -8.81 -4.05 -23.17
CA GLY A 394 -9.13 -3.00 -24.12
C GLY A 394 -10.19 -1.98 -23.64
N LEU A 395 -10.49 -1.94 -22.34
CA LEU A 395 -11.43 -0.97 -21.74
C LEU A 395 -10.76 0.37 -21.41
N LEU A 396 -9.44 0.37 -21.27
CA LEU A 396 -8.61 1.53 -20.94
C LEU A 396 -7.42 1.61 -21.90
N PRO A 397 -6.85 2.80 -22.12
CA PRO A 397 -5.71 2.94 -23.00
C PRO A 397 -4.46 2.24 -22.43
N ILE A 398 -3.61 1.73 -23.32
CA ILE A 398 -2.36 1.08 -22.95
C ILE A 398 -1.41 2.14 -22.40
N THR A 399 -0.96 1.93 -21.17
CA THR A 399 0.04 2.76 -20.51
C THR A 399 0.96 1.87 -19.67
N SER A 400 2.05 2.43 -19.15
CA SER A 400 3.04 1.69 -18.36
C SER A 400 2.56 1.46 -16.92
N VAL A 401 1.57 0.58 -16.78
CA VAL A 401 1.00 0.14 -15.51
C VAL A 401 1.21 -1.36 -15.37
N VAL A 402 1.76 -1.75 -14.24
CA VAL A 402 2.03 -3.14 -13.90
C VAL A 402 0.94 -3.70 -12.98
N LEU A 403 0.65 -4.99 -13.13
CA LEU A 403 -0.18 -5.73 -12.19
C LEU A 403 0.56 -5.86 -10.84
N PRO A 404 0.01 -5.35 -9.73
CA PRO A 404 0.68 -5.40 -8.44
C PRO A 404 1.06 -6.83 -8.04
N PHE A 405 2.22 -6.98 -7.42
CA PHE A 405 2.83 -8.23 -6.92
C PHE A 405 3.20 -9.30 -7.97
N VAL A 406 2.62 -9.24 -9.17
CA VAL A 406 2.78 -10.27 -10.21
C VAL A 406 3.81 -9.88 -11.26
N SER A 407 3.78 -8.62 -11.69
CA SER A 407 4.65 -8.14 -12.78
C SER A 407 6.11 -8.02 -12.35
N TYR A 408 7.01 -8.07 -13.33
CA TYR A 408 8.41 -7.79 -13.10
C TYR A 408 8.64 -6.32 -12.74
N GLY A 409 9.22 -6.07 -11.57
CA GLY A 409 9.63 -4.73 -11.17
C GLY A 409 10.18 -4.69 -9.75
N GLY A 410 11.50 -4.59 -9.60
CA GLY A 410 12.14 -4.65 -8.28
C GLY A 410 11.66 -3.58 -7.30
N THR A 411 11.59 -2.31 -7.74
CA THR A 411 11.07 -1.22 -6.90
C THR A 411 9.60 -1.42 -6.54
N HIS A 412 8.78 -1.84 -7.50
CA HIS A 412 7.36 -2.10 -7.29
C HIS A 412 7.16 -3.18 -6.23
N THR A 413 7.81 -4.34 -6.37
CA THR A 413 7.72 -5.43 -5.40
C THR A 413 8.09 -4.97 -3.98
N LEU A 414 9.21 -4.24 -3.83
CA LEU A 414 9.64 -3.74 -2.52
C LEU A 414 8.65 -2.76 -1.91
N VAL A 415 8.14 -1.81 -2.69
CA VAL A 415 7.18 -0.79 -2.21
C VAL A 415 5.84 -1.43 -1.87
N GLU A 416 5.33 -2.32 -2.71
CA GLU A 416 4.06 -3.00 -2.48
C GLU A 416 4.13 -3.92 -1.24
N MET A 417 5.25 -4.62 -1.03
CA MET A 417 5.50 -5.38 0.20
C MET A 417 5.60 -4.47 1.44
N ALA A 418 6.22 -3.29 1.33
CA ALA A 418 6.23 -2.29 2.40
C ALA A 418 4.82 -1.80 2.75
N VAL A 419 4.00 -1.52 1.72
CA VAL A 419 2.62 -1.05 1.86
C VAL A 419 1.74 -2.11 2.52
N ILE A 420 1.85 -3.37 2.11
CA ILE A 420 1.10 -4.46 2.76
C ILE A 420 1.63 -4.73 4.18
N GLY A 421 2.94 -4.66 4.40
CA GLY A 421 3.53 -4.71 5.73
C GLY A 421 2.94 -3.64 6.66
N LEU A 422 2.80 -2.40 6.15
CA LEU A 422 2.20 -1.29 6.88
C LEU A 422 0.72 -1.55 7.19
N VAL A 423 -0.07 -2.01 6.22
CA VAL A 423 -1.51 -2.34 6.40
C VAL A 423 -1.68 -3.45 7.43
N LEU A 424 -0.88 -4.52 7.34
CA LEU A 424 -0.88 -5.62 8.32
C LEU A 424 -0.43 -5.13 9.71
N GLY A 425 0.56 -4.24 9.78
CA GLY A 425 1.03 -3.63 11.02
C GLY A 425 0.00 -2.71 11.68
N ILE A 426 -0.81 -2.01 10.88
CA ILE A 426 -1.97 -1.24 11.36
C ILE A 426 -3.04 -2.19 11.91
N TYR A 427 -3.39 -3.21 11.13
CA TYR A 427 -4.40 -4.20 11.53
C TYR A 427 -4.02 -4.93 12.82
N ARG A 428 -2.75 -5.27 12.98
CA ARG A 428 -2.20 -5.90 14.18
C ARG A 428 -2.54 -5.15 15.45
N ARG A 429 -2.54 -3.81 15.38
CA ARG A 429 -2.73 -2.91 16.51
C ARG A 429 -4.13 -2.31 16.58
N LYS A 430 -5.10 -2.86 15.84
CA LYS A 430 -6.46 -2.33 15.79
C LYS A 430 -7.18 -2.33 17.14
N ASP A 431 -6.88 -3.33 17.98
CA ASP A 431 -7.45 -3.50 19.32
C ASP A 431 -6.50 -2.97 20.43
N MET A 432 -5.32 -2.45 20.05
CA MET A 432 -4.29 -1.98 20.98
C MET A 432 -4.41 -0.48 21.26
N ILE A 433 -5.56 -0.06 21.79
CA ILE A 433 -5.83 1.35 22.12
C ILE A 433 -5.00 1.73 23.34
N ARG A 434 -4.30 2.89 23.30
CA ARG A 434 -3.66 3.42 24.52
C ARG A 434 -4.76 3.99 25.42
N LEU A 435 -4.88 3.44 26.62
CA LEU A 435 -5.94 3.78 27.58
C LEU A 435 -5.81 5.20 28.19
N GLY A 436 -4.71 5.91 27.96
CA GLY A 436 -4.47 7.26 28.51
C GLY A 436 -4.93 8.46 27.67
N ARG A 437 -5.93 8.34 26.79
CA ARG A 437 -6.49 9.48 26.01
C ARG A 437 -8.01 9.50 25.91
N THR A 438 -8.68 8.85 26.84
CA THR A 438 -10.10 9.08 27.11
C THR A 438 -10.19 9.81 28.43
N PHE A 439 -10.02 11.13 28.39
CA PHE A 439 -10.81 12.18 29.05
C PHE A 439 -10.44 13.51 28.41
#